data_AF-A0AAN9RUE6-F1
#
_entry.id   AF-A0AAN9RUE6-F1
#
_cell.length_a   1.000
_cell.length_b   1.000
_cell.length_c   1.000
_cell.angle_alpha   90.00
_cell.angle_beta   90.00
_cell.angle_gamma   90.00
#
_symmetry.space_group_name_H-M   'P 1'
#
loop_
_entity.id
_entity.type
_entity.pdbx_description
1 polymer ?
#
loop_
_entity_poly.entity_id
_entity_poly.type
_entity_poly.pdbx_seq_one_letter_code
_entity_poly.pdbx_strand_id
1 'polypeptide(L)'
;MPNGSLDTHLFGEKRTLAWDARRTYEDGDFHVPLMNWVWQLYVEGRVMDAVDEMNKEFDVDQMKSLLIVGLWCTNPNDKERPKAAQVIKVLRLEGPLPELPLDLHDRPPISIETHKHAEPTYDSLQPPLTNSFTSVGR
;
A
#
# COMPACT_ATOMS: atom_id res chain seq x y z
N MET A 1 14.57 -18.15 -32.97
CA MET A 1 13.29 -17.41 -32.81
C MET A 1 13.50 -16.45 -31.65
N PRO A 2 13.33 -15.14 -31.81
CA PRO A 2 13.52 -14.22 -30.69
C PRO A 2 12.37 -14.45 -29.71
N ASN A 3 12.74 -14.69 -28.46
CA ASN A 3 11.85 -14.94 -27.35
C ASN A 3 11.18 -13.60 -27.00
N GLY A 4 10.22 -13.16 -27.83
CA GLY A 4 9.40 -12.01 -27.52
C GLY A 4 8.67 -12.34 -26.23
N SER A 5 8.99 -11.60 -25.15
CA SER A 5 8.29 -11.74 -23.88
C SER A 5 6.79 -11.65 -24.17
N LEU A 6 5.99 -12.49 -23.52
CA LEU A 6 4.53 -12.44 -23.61
C LEU A 6 4.01 -11.00 -23.39
N ASP A 7 4.71 -10.24 -22.55
CA ASP A 7 4.45 -8.83 -22.27
C ASP A 7 4.52 -7.93 -23.51
N THR A 8 5.45 -8.19 -24.44
CA THR A 8 5.59 -7.43 -25.69
C THR A 8 4.39 -7.66 -26.61
N HIS A 9 3.82 -8.87 -26.59
CA HIS A 9 2.61 -9.17 -27.38
C HIS A 9 1.34 -8.60 -26.73
N LEU A 10 1.25 -8.63 -25.40
CA LEU A 10 0.07 -8.15 -24.66
C LEU A 10 0.01 -6.63 -24.52
N PHE A 11 1.16 -5.95 -24.37
CA PHE A 11 1.21 -4.53 -24.07
C PHE A 11 1.84 -3.68 -25.19
N GLY A 12 2.41 -4.31 -26.22
CA GLY A 12 3.07 -3.61 -27.31
C GLY A 12 4.22 -2.72 -26.81
N GLU A 13 4.32 -1.51 -27.38
CA GLU A 13 5.31 -0.49 -27.02
C GLU A 13 4.89 0.37 -25.81
N LYS A 14 3.73 0.09 -25.20
CA LYS A 14 3.27 0.84 -24.03
C LYS A 14 4.10 0.41 -22.82
N ARG A 15 4.67 1.41 -22.13
CA ARG A 15 5.36 1.22 -20.86
C ARG A 15 4.54 0.28 -19.98
N THR A 16 5.14 -0.85 -19.62
CA THR A 16 4.68 -1.69 -18.51
C THR A 16 4.29 -0.74 -17.39
N LEU A 17 3.03 -0.77 -16.94
CA LEU A 17 2.60 0.07 -15.83
C LEU A 17 3.64 -0.10 -14.73
N ALA A 18 4.29 1.00 -14.33
CA ALA A 18 5.23 0.97 -13.22
C ALA A 18 4.50 0.28 -12.07
N TRP A 19 5.13 -0.73 -11.46
CA TRP A 19 4.51 -1.48 -10.38
C TRP A 19 4.02 -0.54 -9.25
N ASP A 20 4.62 0.65 -9.15
CA ASP A 20 4.27 1.75 -8.25
C ASP A 20 2.85 2.30 -8.47
N ALA A 21 2.19 2.02 -9.60
CA ALA A 21 0.78 2.36 -9.85
C ALA A 21 -0.21 1.30 -9.30
N ARG A 22 0.28 0.26 -8.63
CA ARG A 22 -0.56 -0.72 -7.92
C ARG A 22 -1.19 -0.03 -6.71
N ARG A 23 -2.46 -0.37 -6.45
CA ARG A 23 -3.35 0.20 -5.41
C ARG A 23 -2.60 0.68 -4.15
N THR A 24 -2.86 1.92 -3.78
CA THR A 24 -2.64 2.45 -2.43
C THR A 24 -3.71 1.87 -1.50
N TYR A 25 -3.32 1.50 -0.28
CA TYR A 25 -4.26 1.41 0.82
C TYR A 25 -4.52 2.85 1.29
N GLU A 26 -5.79 3.21 1.41
CA GLU A 26 -6.25 4.55 1.75
C GLU A 26 -7.12 4.47 3.00
N ASP A 27 -6.67 5.07 4.09
CA ASP A 27 -7.45 5.27 5.32
C ASP A 27 -7.32 6.74 5.74
N GLY A 28 -8.32 7.54 5.36
CA GLY A 28 -8.25 9.01 5.48
C GLY A 28 -7.10 9.60 4.65
N ASP A 29 -6.22 10.39 5.29
CA ASP A 29 -5.05 11.01 4.66
C ASP A 29 -3.85 10.05 4.49
N PHE A 30 -4.00 8.78 4.92
CA PHE A 30 -2.93 7.80 4.88
C PHE A 30 -2.90 7.07 3.54
N HIS A 31 -1.88 7.33 2.73
CA HIS A 31 -1.62 6.63 1.47
C HIS A 31 -0.34 5.80 1.59
N VAL A 32 -0.49 4.47 1.59
CA VAL A 32 0.65 3.55 1.57
C VAL A 32 0.51 2.52 0.47
N PRO A 33 1.60 2.07 -0.18
CA PRO A 33 1.50 0.98 -1.13
C PRO A 33 0.87 -0.25 -0.45
N LEU A 34 -0.18 -0.82 -1.05
CA LEU A 34 -0.92 -1.95 -0.47
C LEU A 34 0.01 -3.07 -0.01
N MET A 35 1.02 -3.38 -0.83
CA MET A 35 2.03 -4.39 -0.52
C MET A 35 2.75 -4.12 0.81
N ASN A 36 3.12 -2.86 1.08
CA ASN A 36 3.83 -2.49 2.30
C ASN A 36 2.93 -2.65 3.53
N TRP A 37 1.65 -2.26 3.40
CA TRP A 37 0.68 -2.41 4.47
C TRP A 37 0.42 -3.89 4.81
N VAL A 38 0.18 -4.74 3.80
CA VAL A 38 0.00 -6.18 4.01
C VAL A 38 1.26 -6.83 4.58
N TRP A 39 2.46 -6.37 4.18
CA TRP A 39 3.73 -6.83 4.76
C TRP A 39 3.84 -6.51 6.26
N GLN A 40 3.50 -5.29 6.67
CA GLN A 40 3.50 -4.92 8.09
C GLN A 40 2.55 -5.80 8.90
N LEU A 41 1.33 -6.03 8.40
CA LEU A 41 0.38 -6.95 9.03
C LEU A 41 0.92 -8.38 9.12
N TYR A 42 1.66 -8.86 8.11
CA TYR A 42 2.31 -10.16 8.17
C TYR A 42 3.37 -10.24 9.28
N VAL A 43 4.26 -9.25 9.36
CA VAL A 43 5.30 -9.17 10.41
C VAL A 43 4.69 -9.10 11.81
N GLU A 44 3.56 -8.42 11.98
CA GLU A 44 2.80 -8.35 13.23
C GLU A 44 2.00 -9.63 13.54
N GLY A 45 1.94 -10.61 12.64
CA GLY A 45 1.12 -11.81 12.80
C GLY A 45 -0.39 -11.58 12.59
N ARG A 46 -0.75 -10.43 12.01
CA ARG A 46 -2.11 -9.91 11.80
C ARG A 46 -2.52 -9.87 10.33
N VAL A 47 -1.93 -10.71 9.47
CA VAL A 47 -2.14 -10.69 8.01
C VAL A 47 -3.61 -10.75 7.59
N MET A 48 -4.48 -11.38 8.38
CA MET A 48 -5.91 -11.47 8.10
C MET A 48 -6.66 -10.14 8.24
N ASP A 49 -6.10 -9.16 8.96
CA ASP A 49 -6.64 -7.80 9.05
C ASP A 49 -6.56 -7.08 7.69
N ALA A 50 -5.81 -7.63 6.73
CA ALA A 50 -5.76 -7.13 5.36
C ALA A 50 -7.03 -7.42 4.55
N VAL A 51 -7.87 -8.34 5.03
CA VAL A 51 -9.07 -8.78 4.32
C VAL A 51 -10.23 -7.86 4.70
N ASP A 52 -10.74 -7.13 3.71
CA ASP A 52 -11.93 -6.31 3.89
C ASP A 52 -13.13 -7.19 4.32
N GLU A 53 -14.05 -6.62 5.10
CA GLU A 53 -15.22 -7.32 5.62
C GLU A 53 -16.26 -7.65 4.54
N MET A 54 -16.02 -7.22 3.30
CA MET A 54 -16.92 -7.40 2.19
C MET A 54 -16.98 -8.88 1.77
N ASN A 55 -18.05 -9.54 2.24
CA ASN A 55 -18.42 -10.91 1.91
C ASN A 55 -17.45 -11.97 2.50
N LYS A 56 -17.51 -12.15 3.84
CA LYS A 56 -16.75 -13.13 4.65
C LYS A 56 -17.03 -14.62 4.31
N GLU A 57 -17.55 -14.92 3.14
CA GLU A 57 -17.70 -16.28 2.61
C GLU A 57 -16.38 -16.74 1.96
N PHE A 58 -15.33 -16.81 2.76
CA PHE A 58 -14.08 -17.43 2.33
C PHE A 58 -13.57 -18.37 3.41
N ASP A 59 -12.87 -19.40 2.96
CA ASP A 59 -12.12 -20.26 3.86
C ASP A 59 -10.90 -19.50 4.39
N VAL A 60 -10.74 -19.48 5.72
CA VAL A 60 -9.71 -18.70 6.42
C VAL A 60 -8.31 -19.17 6.00
N ASP A 61 -8.10 -20.47 5.84
CA ASP A 61 -6.81 -21.04 5.49
C ASP A 61 -6.47 -20.74 4.02
N GLN A 62 -7.46 -20.80 3.12
CA GLN A 62 -7.28 -20.39 1.72
C GLN A 62 -6.94 -18.91 1.59
N MET A 63 -7.64 -18.04 2.33
CA MET A 63 -7.38 -16.59 2.28
C MET A 63 -6.00 -16.26 2.87
N LYS A 64 -5.66 -16.86 4.02
CA LYS A 64 -4.33 -16.72 4.61
C LYS A 64 -3.23 -17.22 3.67
N SER A 65 -3.46 -18.36 3.01
CA SER A 65 -2.57 -18.92 2.00
C SER A 65 -2.37 -17.95 0.83
N LEU A 66 -3.46 -17.40 0.30
CA LEU A 66 -3.43 -16.43 -0.79
C LEU A 66 -2.61 -15.18 -0.44
N LEU A 67 -2.83 -14.61 0.75
CA LEU A 67 -2.10 -13.42 1.20
C LEU A 67 -0.60 -13.68 1.31
N ILE A 68 -0.21 -14.75 2.00
CA ILE A 68 1.21 -15.06 2.24
C ILE A 68 1.91 -15.48 0.94
N VAL A 69 1.25 -16.24 0.07
CA VAL A 69 1.78 -16.55 -1.26
C VAL A 69 1.92 -15.29 -2.12
N GLY A 70 0.98 -14.34 -2.01
CA GLY A 70 1.07 -13.03 -2.64
C GLY A 70 2.34 -12.28 -2.23
N LEU A 71 2.61 -12.20 -0.93
CA LEU A 71 3.84 -11.61 -0.38
C LEU A 71 5.10 -12.36 -0.84
N TRP A 72 5.05 -13.69 -0.88
CA TRP A 72 6.19 -14.50 -1.36
C TRP A 72 6.52 -14.22 -2.83
N CYS A 73 5.50 -14.06 -3.67
CA CYS A 73 5.65 -13.75 -5.09
C CYS A 73 6.24 -12.36 -5.34
N THR A 74 6.12 -11.43 -4.40
CA THR A 74 6.63 -10.07 -4.55
C THR A 74 8.09 -9.90 -4.15
N ASN A 75 8.80 -10.98 -3.77
CA ASN A 75 10.22 -10.92 -3.38
C ASN A 75 11.02 -10.02 -4.35
N PRO A 76 11.75 -9.00 -3.83
CA PRO A 76 12.56 -8.10 -4.66
C PRO A 76 13.63 -8.83 -5.47
N ASN A 77 14.15 -9.95 -4.95
CA ASN A 77 15.06 -10.82 -5.66
C ASN A 77 14.28 -11.82 -6.53
N ASP A 78 14.29 -11.59 -7.84
CA ASP A 78 13.61 -12.44 -8.84
C ASP A 78 13.98 -13.93 -8.75
N LYS A 79 15.20 -14.25 -8.29
CA LYS A 79 15.68 -15.64 -8.17
C LYS A 79 15.08 -16.39 -6.98
N GLU A 80 14.63 -15.64 -5.98
CA GLU A 80 14.04 -16.18 -4.75
C GLU A 80 12.51 -16.20 -4.79
N ARG A 81 11.90 -15.57 -5.81
CA ARG A 81 10.47 -15.73 -6.07
C ARG A 81 10.13 -17.20 -6.29
N PRO A 82 8.98 -17.68 -5.77
CA PRO A 82 8.56 -19.06 -5.96
C PRO A 82 8.30 -19.37 -7.42
N LYS A 83 8.58 -20.62 -7.82
CA LYS A 83 8.11 -21.14 -9.11
C LYS A 83 6.59 -21.30 -9.07
N ALA A 84 5.94 -21.10 -10.22
CA ALA A 84 4.48 -21.27 -10.34
C ALA A 84 3.98 -22.63 -9.81
N ALA A 85 4.75 -23.70 -10.00
CA ALA A 85 4.42 -25.01 -9.45
C ALA A 85 4.38 -25.04 -7.91
N GLN A 86 5.28 -24.32 -7.24
CA GLN A 86 5.28 -24.20 -5.77
C GLN A 86 4.08 -23.38 -5.30
N VAL A 87 3.82 -22.24 -5.96
CA VAL A 87 2.66 -21.39 -5.72
C VAL A 87 1.36 -22.20 -5.78
N ILE A 88 1.15 -22.95 -6.86
CA ILE A 88 -0.05 -23.77 -7.05
C ILE A 88 -0.22 -24.80 -5.93
N LYS A 89 0.87 -25.46 -5.54
CA LYS A 89 0.84 -26.47 -4.47
C LYS A 89 0.40 -25.86 -3.14
N VAL A 90 0.94 -24.69 -2.77
CA VAL A 90 0.60 -24.00 -1.52
C VAL A 90 -0.84 -23.45 -1.56
N LEU A 91 -1.28 -22.90 -2.70
CA LEU A 91 -2.65 -22.40 -2.87
C LEU A 91 -3.71 -23.50 -2.81
N ARG A 92 -3.37 -24.73 -3.21
CA ARG A 92 -4.22 -25.91 -3.04
C ARG A 92 -4.17 -26.51 -1.63
N LEU A 93 -3.40 -25.91 -0.72
CA LEU A 93 -3.15 -26.42 0.63
C LEU A 93 -2.50 -27.82 0.63
N GLU A 94 -1.82 -28.19 -0.46
CA GLU A 94 -1.11 -29.47 -0.63
C GLU A 94 0.35 -29.40 -0.12
N GLY A 95 0.74 -28.29 0.49
CA GLY A 95 2.07 -28.05 1.04
C GLY A 95 2.05 -27.07 2.20
N PRO A 96 3.15 -26.98 2.96
CA PRO A 96 3.24 -26.04 4.07
C PRO A 96 3.23 -24.61 3.55
N LEU A 97 2.68 -23.72 4.37
CA LEU A 97 2.75 -22.29 4.11
C LEU A 97 4.20 -21.81 4.27
N PRO A 98 4.73 -20.96 3.37
CA PRO A 98 6.09 -20.49 3.48
C PRO A 98 6.22 -19.53 4.67
N GLU A 99 7.30 -19.67 5.43
CA GLU A 99 7.76 -18.67 6.38
C GLU A 99 8.65 -17.69 5.62
N LEU A 100 8.25 -16.41 5.61
CA LEU A 100 8.96 -15.37 4.89
C LEU A 100 9.95 -14.68 5.83
N PRO A 101 11.19 -14.39 5.38
CA PRO A 101 12.14 -13.60 6.15
C PRO A 101 11.53 -12.25 6.52
N LEU A 102 11.68 -11.79 7.76
CA LEU A 102 11.07 -10.53 8.22
C LEU A 102 11.66 -9.29 7.51
N ASP A 103 12.86 -9.44 6.95
CA ASP A 103 13.61 -8.45 6.18
C ASP A 103 13.38 -8.53 4.66
N LEU A 104 12.54 -9.45 4.18
CA LEU A 104 12.28 -9.68 2.75
C LEU A 104 11.92 -8.41 1.98
N HIS A 105 11.26 -7.47 2.66
CA HIS A 105 10.77 -6.21 2.09
C HIS A 105 11.26 -4.98 2.85
N ASP A 106 12.43 -5.04 3.51
CA ASP A 106 13.02 -3.91 4.25
C ASP A 106 13.24 -2.67 3.37
N ARG A 107 12.16 -1.91 3.18
CA ARG A 107 12.18 -0.46 3.13
C ARG A 107 11.94 0.02 4.56
N PRO A 108 12.59 1.12 4.98
CA PRO A 108 12.41 1.65 6.32
C PRO A 108 10.92 1.92 6.57
N PRO A 109 10.47 1.75 7.83
CA PRO A 109 9.11 2.05 8.21
C PRO A 109 8.77 3.46 7.74
N ILE A 110 7.60 3.59 7.12
CA ILE A 110 7.01 4.89 6.82
C ILE A 110 6.94 5.60 8.17
N SER A 111 7.72 6.67 8.31
CA SER A 111 7.62 7.56 9.46
C SER A 111 6.16 7.98 9.54
N ILE A 112 5.43 7.44 10.51
CA ILE A 112 4.11 7.97 10.87
C ILE A 112 4.41 9.30 11.55
N GLU A 113 4.63 10.34 10.74
CA GLU A 113 4.53 11.70 11.21
C GLU A 113 3.04 11.94 11.45
N THR A 114 2.59 11.53 12.63
CA THR A 114 1.43 12.11 13.27
C THR A 114 1.68 13.61 13.31
N HIS A 115 1.20 14.34 12.29
CA HIS A 115 1.05 15.77 12.35
C HIS A 115 0.07 16.02 13.49
N LYS A 116 0.62 16.19 14.70
CA LYS A 116 -0.12 16.75 15.82
C LYS A 116 -0.73 18.03 15.28
N HIS A 117 -2.05 18.11 15.32
CA HIS A 117 -2.82 19.32 15.07
C HIS A 117 -2.05 20.51 15.66
N ALA A 118 -1.44 21.31 14.79
CA ALA A 118 -0.97 22.63 15.17
C ALA A 118 -2.23 23.49 15.21
N GLU A 119 -2.62 23.88 16.42
CA GLU A 119 -3.49 25.02 16.70
C GLU A 119 -3.18 26.17 15.72
N PRO A 120 -4.16 26.71 14.98
CA PRO A 120 -3.92 27.86 14.14
C PRO A 120 -3.65 29.07 15.04
N THR A 121 -2.36 29.40 15.18
CA THR A 121 -1.95 30.67 15.80
C THR A 121 -2.30 31.77 14.81
N TYR A 122 -3.41 32.47 15.07
CA TYR A 122 -3.81 33.67 14.35
C TYR A 122 -2.82 34.79 14.68
N ASP A 123 -1.74 34.89 13.90
CA ASP A 123 -0.82 36.02 13.99
C ASP A 123 -1.44 37.24 13.29
N SER A 124 -1.45 38.33 14.03
CA SER A 124 -2.24 39.54 13.80
C SER A 124 -1.54 40.45 12.80
N LEU A 125 -2.01 40.46 11.54
CA LEU A 125 -1.75 41.56 10.62
C LEU A 125 -2.97 42.50 10.60
N GLN A 126 -2.99 43.47 11.52
CA GLN A 126 -3.91 44.61 11.45
C GLN A 126 -3.49 45.55 10.29
N PRO A 127 -4.39 45.92 9.36
CA PRO A 127 -4.19 47.10 8.54
C PRO A 127 -4.52 48.38 9.35
N PRO A 128 -3.82 49.51 9.12
CA PRO A 128 -4.03 50.73 9.90
C PRO A 128 -5.38 51.38 9.60
N LEU A 129 -6.10 51.72 10.67
CA LEU A 129 -7.35 52.48 10.65
C LEU A 129 -7.08 53.92 10.21
N THR A 130 -7.67 54.34 9.08
CA THR A 130 -7.83 55.75 8.72
C THR A 130 -9.27 56.16 9.06
N ASN A 131 -9.41 56.89 10.16
CA ASN A 131 -10.66 57.54 10.55
C ASN A 131 -10.73 58.92 9.91
N SER A 132 -11.73 59.16 9.06
CA SER A 132 -12.26 60.50 8.84
C SER A 132 -13.77 60.41 8.66
N PHE A 133 -14.48 60.84 9.71
CA PHE A 133 -15.93 61.00 9.73
C PHE A 133 -16.20 62.45 10.15
N THR A 134 -16.68 63.27 9.23
CA THR A 134 -17.50 64.45 9.56
C THR A 134 -18.68 64.49 8.61
N SER A 135 -19.83 64.04 9.12
CA SER A 135 -21.14 64.37 8.57
C SER A 135 -21.66 65.56 9.37
N VAL A 136 -21.88 66.69 8.69
CA VAL A 136 -22.77 67.76 9.16
C VAL A 136 -23.87 67.87 8.12
N GLY A 137 -25.09 67.58 8.53
CA GLY A 137 -26.29 67.73 7.70
C GLY A 137 -27.55 67.59 8.53
N ARG A 138 -27.98 68.67 9.18
CA ARG A 138 -29.27 69.33 8.97
C ARG A 138 -29.40 70.59 9.82
#